data_AF-A0A3M9Z9R1-F1
#
_entry.id   AF-A0A3M9Z9R1-F1
#
_cell.length_a   1.000
_cell.length_b   1.000
_cell.length_c   1.000
_cell.angle_alpha   90.00
_cell.angle_beta   90.00
_cell.angle_gamma   90.00
#
_symmetry.space_group_name_H-M   'P 1'
#
loop_
_entity.id
_entity.type
_entity.pdbx_description
1 polymer ?
#
loop_
_entity_poly.entity_id
_entity_poly.type
_entity_poly.pdbx_seq_one_letter_code
_entity_poly.pdbx_strand_id
1 'polypeptide(L)' 'MDVAKEAQIKAHALALAELLYGERDPEQVKTLAGIEVAVRDHLLARVGLEIGNFLSAQAAARAEGENDNSKVSSDG' A
#
# COMPACT_ATOMS: atom_id res chain seq x y z
N MET A 1 0.00 16.93 -7.67
CA MET A 1 -0.93 15.87 -7.21
C MET A 1 -2.22 16.56 -6.80
N ASP A 2 -3.39 15.91 -6.94
CA ASP A 2 -4.66 16.55 -6.56
C ASP A 2 -4.72 16.72 -5.03
N VAL A 3 -5.14 17.90 -4.56
CA VAL A 3 -5.24 18.25 -3.12
C VAL A 3 -6.15 17.28 -2.39
N ALA A 4 -7.23 16.82 -3.02
CA ALA A 4 -8.13 15.83 -2.44
C ALA A 4 -7.42 14.49 -2.20
N LYS A 5 -6.56 14.08 -3.14
CA LYS A 5 -5.76 12.86 -3.04
C LYS A 5 -4.71 12.96 -1.93
N GLU A 6 -4.05 14.11 -1.78
CA GLU A 6 -3.11 14.35 -0.68
C GLU A 6 -3.79 14.28 0.69
N ALA A 7 -4.98 14.88 0.82
CA ALA A 7 -5.77 14.83 2.05
C ALA A 7 -6.18 13.40 2.43
N GLN A 8 -6.58 12.58 1.46
CA GLN A 8 -6.91 11.17 1.69
C GLN A 8 -5.69 10.38 2.16
N ILE A 9 -4.54 10.53 1.50
CA ILE A 9 -3.30 9.85 1.91
C ILE A 9 -2.93 10.24 3.34
N LYS A 10 -3.02 11.54 3.67
CA LYS A 10 -2.74 12.01 5.02
C LYS A 10 -3.69 11.40 6.05
N ALA A 11 -5.00 11.35 5.75
CA ALA A 11 -5.98 10.77 6.65
C ALA A 11 -5.71 9.27 6.91
N HIS A 12 -5.40 8.50 5.86
CA HIS A 12 -5.05 7.09 6.00
C HIS A 12 -3.74 6.87 6.75
N ALA A 13 -2.73 7.72 6.52
CA ALA A 13 -1.47 7.64 7.26
C ALA A 13 -1.67 7.92 8.76
N LEU A 14 -2.51 8.89 9.13
CA LEU A 14 -2.82 9.19 10.53
C LEU A 14 -3.61 8.05 11.20
N ALA A 15 -4.60 7.49 10.51
CA ALA A 15 -5.35 6.34 11.02
C ALA A 15 -4.45 5.12 11.27
N LEU A 16 -3.50 4.86 10.36
CA LEU A 16 -2.48 3.82 10.56
C LEU A 16 -1.57 4.16 11.75
N ALA A 17 -1.16 5.42 11.91
CA ALA A 17 -0.31 5.84 13.02
C ALA A 17 -0.99 5.66 14.40
N GLU A 18 -2.29 5.93 14.51
CA GLU A 18 -3.05 5.71 15.75
C GLU A 18 -3.12 4.22 16.13
N LEU A 19 -3.42 3.34 15.15
CA LEU A 19 -3.41 1.90 15.35
C LEU A 19 -2.01 1.40 15.76
N LEU A 20 -0.99 1.98 15.13
CA LEU A 20 0.41 1.64 15.36
C LEU A 20 0.92 2.03 16.74
N TYR A 21 0.51 3.19 17.25
CA TYR A 21 0.96 3.67 18.54
C TYR A 21 0.52 2.76 19.70
N GLY A 22 -0.66 2.13 19.58
CA GLY A 22 -1.17 1.20 20.60
C GLY A 22 -0.43 -0.14 20.69
N GLU A 23 0.31 -0.53 19.64
CA GLU A 23 1.02 -1.82 19.56
C GLU A 23 2.53 -1.72 19.90
N ARG A 24 3.04 -0.52 20.23
CA ARG A 24 4.48 -0.24 20.35
C ARG A 24 4.95 -0.14 21.80
N ASP A 25 6.22 -0.48 22.00
CA ASP A 25 6.98 0.00 23.15
C ASP A 25 7.18 1.53 23.01
N PRO A 26 6.75 2.34 23.99
CA PRO A 26 6.95 3.78 23.99
C PRO A 26 8.41 4.21 23.79
N GLU A 27 9.39 3.37 24.14
CA GLU A 27 10.82 3.64 23.91
C GLU A 27 11.20 3.65 22.43
N GLN A 28 10.53 2.85 21.59
CA GLN A 28 10.84 2.73 20.16
C GLN A 28 10.43 3.96 19.36
N VAL A 29 9.53 4.80 19.86
CA VAL A 29 9.04 6.00 19.15
C VAL A 29 9.71 7.30 19.63
N LYS A 30 10.74 7.22 20.47
CA LYS A 30 11.44 8.41 21.01
C LYS A 30 12.50 8.98 20.09
N THR A 31 13.00 8.20 19.14
CA THR A 31 14.05 8.62 18.21
C THR A 31 13.58 8.42 16.78
N LEU A 32 14.10 9.23 15.85
CA LEU A 32 13.78 9.09 14.43
C LEU A 32 14.11 7.68 13.91
N ALA A 33 15.25 7.13 14.30
CA ALA A 33 15.66 5.77 13.92
C ALA A 33 14.69 4.70 14.45
N GLY A 34 14.24 4.84 15.70
CA GLY A 34 13.25 3.94 16.28
C GLY A 34 11.89 4.06 15.58
N ILE A 35 11.44 5.28 15.27
CA ILE A 35 10.21 5.53 14.50
C ILE A 35 10.29 4.87 13.12
N GLU A 36 11.43 4.98 12.44
CA GLU A 36 11.63 4.40 11.12
C GLU A 36 11.56 2.87 11.14
N VAL A 37 12.29 2.24 12.07
CA VAL A 37 12.24 0.78 12.29
C VAL A 37 10.81 0.36 12.56
N ALA A 38 10.15 1.08 13.46
CA ALA A 38 8.78 0.83 13.80
C ALA A 38 7.88 0.83 12.55
N VAL A 39 7.81 1.96 11.85
CA VAL A 39 6.97 2.11 10.65
C VAL A 39 7.27 1.01 9.62
N ARG A 40 8.56 0.71 9.38
CA ARG A 40 9.01 -0.31 8.45
C ARG A 40 8.51 -1.71 8.81
N ASP A 41 8.59 -2.10 10.08
CA ASP A 41 8.13 -3.43 10.52
C ASP A 41 6.64 -3.63 10.23
N HIS A 42 5.81 -2.60 10.45
CA HIS A 42 4.39 -2.71 10.21
C HIS A 42 4.01 -2.61 8.72
N LEU A 43 4.79 -1.83 7.97
CA LEU A 43 4.72 -1.84 6.52
C LEU A 43 4.97 -3.25 5.99
N LEU A 44 6.02 -3.93 6.46
CA LEU A 44 6.36 -5.27 6.00
C LEU A 44 5.36 -6.34 6.48
N ALA A 45 4.87 -6.24 7.72
CA ALA A 45 4.03 -7.27 8.33
C ALA A 45 2.56 -7.21 7.90
N ARG A 46 2.01 -6.03 7.60
CA ARG A 46 0.56 -5.85 7.36
C ARG A 46 0.26 -4.97 6.14
N VAL A 47 0.70 -3.71 6.15
CA VAL A 47 0.26 -2.71 5.16
C VAL A 47 0.76 -3.03 3.75
N GLY A 48 1.99 -3.53 3.63
CA GLY A 48 2.62 -3.89 2.37
C GLY A 48 1.97 -5.08 1.68
N LEU A 49 1.39 -6.02 2.46
CA LEU A 49 0.63 -7.14 1.90
C LEU A 49 -0.63 -6.64 1.19
N GLU A 50 -1.42 -5.76 1.82
CA GLU A 50 -2.63 -5.21 1.22
C GLU A 50 -2.35 -4.41 -0.05
N ILE A 51 -1.31 -3.56 -0.01
CA ILE A 51 -0.87 -2.79 -1.18
C ILE A 51 -0.40 -3.73 -2.29
N GLY A 52 0.43 -4.72 -1.95
CA GLY A 52 0.96 -5.69 -2.89
C GLY A 52 -0.12 -6.52 -3.56
N ASN A 53 -1.08 -7.01 -2.79
CA ASN A 53 -2.23 -7.78 -3.29
C ASN A 53 -3.07 -6.95 -4.27
N PHE A 54 -3.39 -5.71 -3.91
CA PHE A 54 -4.12 -4.80 -4.79
C PHE A 54 -3.38 -4.58 -6.12
N LEU A 55 -2.09 -4.25 -6.07
CA LEU A 55 -1.29 -4.00 -7.27
C LEU A 55 -1.13 -5.27 -8.12
N SER A 56 -0.97 -6.44 -7.49
CA SER A 56 -0.88 -7.73 -8.18
C SER A 56 -2.18 -8.06 -8.92
N ALA A 57 -3.34 -7.83 -8.29
CA ALA A 57 -4.64 -8.03 -8.94
C ALA A 57 -4.80 -7.09 -10.16
N GLN A 58 -4.40 -5.83 -10.04
CA GLN A 58 -4.43 -4.88 -11.15
C GLN A 58 -3.48 -5.29 -12.29
N ALA A 59 -2.32 -5.85 -11.97
CA ALA A 59 -1.39 -6.37 -12.98
C ALA A 59 -1.95 -7.59 -13.70
N ALA A 60 -2.57 -8.53 -12.98
CA ALA A 60 -3.21 -9.70 -13.56
C ALA A 60 -4.38 -9.33 -14.49
N ALA A 61 -5.26 -8.42 -14.05
CA ALA A 61 -6.40 -7.97 -14.86
C ALA A 61 -5.97 -7.31 -16.19
N ARG A 62 -4.83 -6.61 -16.20
CA ARG A 62 -4.27 -6.03 -17.44
C ARG A 62 -3.79 -7.12 -18.41
N ALA A 63 -3.10 -8.14 -17.90
CA ALA A 63 -2.60 -9.23 -18.72
C ALA A 63 -3.74 -10.06 -19.36
N GLU A 64 -4.86 -10.25 -18.66
CA GLU A 64 -6.04 -10.93 -19.20
C GLU A 64 -6.72 -10.13 -20.31
N GLY A 65 -6.88 -8.80 -20.13
CA GLY A 65 -7.46 -7.93 -21.16
C GLY A 65 -6.61 -7.81 -22.42
N GLU A 66 -5.27 -7.85 -22.30
CA GLU A 66 -4.36 -7.87 -23.46
C GLU A 66 -4.44 -9.19 -24.24
N ASN A 67 -4.62 -10.32 -23.55
CA ASN A 67 -4.78 -11.63 -24.17
C ASN A 67 -6.12 -11.80 -24.90
N ASP A 68 -7.21 -11.24 -24.36
CA ASP A 68 -8.52 -11.24 -25.04
C ASP A 68 -8.53 -10.32 -26.28
N ASN A 69 -7.90 -9.15 -26.20
CA ASN A 69 -7.80 -8.24 -27.34
C ASN A 69 -6.91 -8.80 -28.46
N SER A 70 -5.92 -9.63 -28.12
CA SER A 70 -5.06 -10.32 -29.08
C SER A 70 -5.77 -11.46 -29.83
N LYS A 71 -6.73 -12.15 -29.19
CA LYS A 71 -7.54 -13.20 -29.84
C LYS A 71 -8.55 -12.65 -30.83
N VAL A 72 -9.18 -11.50 -30.51
CA VAL A 72 -10.13 -10.83 -31.41
C VAL A 72 -9.47 -10.32 -32.70
N SER A 73 -8.19 -9.98 -32.67
CA SER A 73 -7.48 -9.41 -33.83
C SER A 73 -6.93 -10.45 -34.82
N SER A 74 -7.08 -11.76 -34.56
CA SER A 74 -6.48 -12.82 -35.38
C SER A 74 -7.44 -13.48 -36.40
N ASP A 75 -8.72 -13.10 -36.43
CA ASP A 75 -9.74 -13.67 -37.33
C ASP A 75 -10.06 -12.76 -38.54
N GLY A 76 -9.04 -12.10 -39.11
CA GLY A 76 -9.15 -11.20 -40.28
C GLY A 76 -8.53 -11.76 -41.56
#